data_AF-A0A2E0RW51-F1
#
_entry.id   AF-A0A2E0RW51-F1
#
_cell.length_a   1.000
_cell.length_b   1.000
_cell.length_c   1.000
_cell.angle_alpha   90.00
_cell.angle_beta   90.00
_cell.angle_gamma   90.00
#
_symmetry.space_group_name_H-M   'P 1'
#
loop_
_entity.id
_entity.type
_entity.pdbx_description
1 polymer ?
#
loop_
_entity_poly.entity_id
_entity_poly.type
_entity_poly.pdbx_seq_one_letter_code
_entity_poly.pdbx_strand_id
1 'polypeptide(L)'
;MVTTTTTTIRFPAHTPQTATGRAADQLGELWSRHGDQVSEMVRTMAGSPALLGGYLGFSRAMKRSRLSRRTAETISIAIQARLGCAVCLEAHIAAGRAAGLTDEDIALAVGGTAADPAIAALVTYAIAVHADPASIDIHLLSELRSFGHRDRDLLDVIGLVTLNHLTGAFNLVAGLEPEEPMNTTTRLAAYGGVLAASFAGAAGIGATVGPIDTGGQTHVESGDHTAGGHDADDDTNAPPAVTARSGTSLDANGIRIDPDRLRIAARTVTDYTFRLVDEHDVAITDYDVVHDRALHLIVASRDLTVYHHLHPEQDGDTWSVALPALDAGTYRVFADSRPTDRSAVTLGVDLLVVDDVATGNPPPVDTSSAVDGFDVALAGTPAVGNATLSFSVRRDGAVVSTEPYLGAAGHLVVLRAGDLAYVHAHADHQSGDGEHDITFDVSFPTAGTYRLFLDFAVDGAVRTADFTVHVPDTDTPSTTAPHEGH
;
A
#
# COMPACT_ATOMS: atom_id res chain seq x y z
N MET A 1 0.08 -32.48 8.28
CA MET A 1 -1.34 -32.18 8.53
C MET A 1 -1.58 -30.80 7.94
N VAL A 2 -2.41 -30.72 6.91
CA VAL A 2 -2.77 -29.44 6.27
C VAL A 2 -3.69 -28.71 7.24
N THR A 3 -3.25 -27.60 7.81
CA THR A 3 -4.09 -26.70 8.58
C THR A 3 -5.09 -26.05 7.64
N THR A 4 -6.32 -26.55 7.64
CA THR A 4 -7.47 -25.92 7.01
C THR A 4 -7.83 -24.65 7.79
N THR A 5 -7.45 -23.50 7.27
CA THR A 5 -8.00 -22.20 7.68
C THR A 5 -9.51 -22.28 7.52
N THR A 6 -10.26 -22.17 8.62
CA THR A 6 -11.73 -22.20 8.56
C THR A 6 -12.22 -20.82 8.14
N THR A 7 -12.52 -20.67 6.85
CA THR A 7 -13.16 -19.47 6.28
C THR A 7 -14.49 -19.22 6.99
N THR A 8 -14.60 -18.11 7.71
CA THR A 8 -15.84 -17.76 8.41
C THR A 8 -16.70 -16.88 7.52
N ILE A 9 -17.70 -17.48 6.86
CA ILE A 9 -18.76 -16.76 6.15
C ILE A 9 -19.52 -15.89 7.17
N ARG A 10 -19.63 -14.59 6.90
CA ARG A 10 -20.17 -13.60 7.87
C ARG A 10 -21.65 -13.31 7.72
N PHE A 11 -22.24 -13.63 6.57
CA PHE A 11 -23.67 -13.44 6.30
C PHE A 11 -24.29 -14.68 5.65
N PRO A 12 -25.52 -15.07 6.03
CA PRO A 12 -26.17 -16.24 5.47
C PRO A 12 -26.57 -16.02 4.00
N ALA A 13 -26.46 -17.07 3.19
CA ALA A 13 -27.07 -17.10 1.86
C ALA A 13 -28.55 -17.47 1.93
N HIS A 14 -29.35 -16.89 1.03
CA HIS A 14 -30.79 -17.13 0.94
C HIS A 14 -31.19 -17.88 -0.33
N THR A 15 -32.20 -18.73 -0.20
CA THR A 15 -33.05 -19.26 -1.28
C THR A 15 -34.29 -18.37 -1.50
N PRO A 16 -35.07 -18.55 -2.58
CA PRO A 16 -36.32 -17.82 -2.79
C PRO A 16 -37.32 -17.96 -1.63
N GLN A 17 -37.28 -19.07 -0.89
CA GLN A 17 -38.15 -19.33 0.26
C GLN A 17 -37.66 -18.65 1.55
N THR A 18 -36.36 -18.36 1.66
CA THR A 18 -35.76 -17.77 2.88
C THR A 18 -35.48 -16.27 2.74
N ALA A 19 -35.50 -15.72 1.53
CA ALA A 19 -35.44 -14.28 1.29
C ALA A 19 -36.79 -13.61 1.57
N THR A 20 -36.78 -12.29 1.77
CA THR A 20 -38.00 -11.52 2.09
C THR A 20 -38.26 -10.42 1.07
N GLY A 21 -39.55 -10.07 0.92
CA GLY A 21 -39.99 -8.99 0.04
C GLY A 21 -39.49 -9.14 -1.40
N ARG A 22 -39.06 -8.02 -1.99
CA ARG A 22 -38.59 -7.97 -3.38
C ARG A 22 -37.39 -8.88 -3.66
N ALA A 23 -36.56 -9.19 -2.66
CA ALA A 23 -35.43 -10.09 -2.83
C ALA A 23 -35.87 -11.53 -3.12
N ALA A 24 -36.99 -11.97 -2.52
CA ALA A 24 -37.57 -13.29 -2.78
C ALA A 24 -38.02 -13.42 -4.24
N ASP A 25 -38.70 -12.40 -4.76
CA ASP A 25 -39.14 -12.35 -6.16
C ASP A 25 -37.94 -12.39 -7.12
N GLN A 26 -36.92 -11.56 -6.85
CA GLN A 26 -35.70 -11.47 -7.66
C GLN A 26 -34.89 -12.76 -7.65
N LEU A 27 -34.75 -13.41 -6.49
CA LEU A 27 -34.12 -14.73 -6.41
C LEU A 27 -34.97 -15.78 -7.11
N GLY A 28 -36.30 -15.76 -6.97
CA GLY A 28 -37.22 -16.67 -7.66
C GLY A 28 -37.04 -16.63 -9.17
N GLU A 29 -36.97 -15.44 -9.76
CA GLU A 29 -36.70 -15.25 -11.18
C GLU A 29 -35.31 -15.75 -11.61
N LEU A 30 -34.29 -15.57 -10.78
CA LEU A 30 -32.94 -16.05 -11.08
C LEU A 30 -32.86 -17.58 -10.97
N TRP A 31 -33.49 -18.15 -9.94
CA TRP A 31 -33.56 -19.59 -9.72
C TRP A 31 -34.33 -20.30 -10.82
N SER A 32 -35.40 -19.70 -11.34
CA SER A 32 -36.15 -20.31 -12.46
C SER A 32 -35.33 -20.40 -13.75
N ARG A 33 -34.30 -19.55 -13.90
CA ARG A 33 -33.43 -19.51 -15.08
C ARG A 33 -32.14 -20.32 -14.89
N HIS A 34 -31.58 -20.30 -13.68
CA HIS A 34 -30.23 -20.79 -13.40
C HIS A 34 -30.19 -21.90 -12.34
N GLY A 35 -31.32 -22.20 -11.69
CA GLY A 35 -31.39 -23.19 -10.63
C GLY A 35 -30.39 -22.90 -9.51
N ASP A 36 -29.71 -23.95 -9.07
CA ASP A 36 -28.72 -23.89 -8.00
C ASP A 36 -27.39 -23.22 -8.44
N GLN A 37 -27.27 -22.79 -9.70
CA GLN A 37 -26.10 -22.05 -10.21
C GLN A 37 -26.12 -20.55 -9.85
N VAL A 38 -27.14 -20.08 -9.12
CA VAL A 38 -27.12 -18.71 -8.58
C VAL A 38 -25.97 -18.58 -7.58
N SER A 39 -25.00 -17.74 -7.91
CA SER A 39 -23.77 -17.56 -7.12
C SER A 39 -24.05 -17.28 -5.65
N GLU A 40 -23.21 -17.79 -4.75
CA GLU A 40 -23.27 -17.53 -3.31
C GLU A 40 -23.39 -16.04 -3.01
N MET A 41 -22.57 -15.18 -3.63
CA MET A 41 -22.63 -13.72 -3.51
C MET A 41 -24.06 -13.15 -3.68
N VAL A 42 -24.77 -13.57 -4.73
CA VAL A 42 -26.14 -13.10 -5.02
C VAL A 42 -27.12 -13.61 -3.98
N ARG A 43 -26.97 -14.86 -3.55
CA ARG A 43 -27.80 -15.44 -2.48
C ARG A 43 -27.57 -14.74 -1.15
N THR A 44 -26.34 -14.34 -0.84
CA THR A 44 -25.98 -13.58 0.38
C THR A 44 -26.48 -12.13 0.30
N MET A 45 -26.33 -11.45 -0.85
CA MET A 45 -26.86 -10.10 -1.05
C MET A 45 -28.38 -10.01 -0.84
N ALA A 46 -29.10 -11.12 -1.03
CA ALA A 46 -30.55 -11.18 -0.84
C ALA A 46 -31.02 -10.92 0.60
N GLY A 47 -30.11 -10.96 1.58
CA GLY A 47 -30.37 -10.45 2.94
C GLY A 47 -30.72 -8.95 2.97
N SER A 48 -30.40 -8.21 1.90
CA SER A 48 -30.79 -6.82 1.69
C SER A 48 -31.45 -6.63 0.31
N PRO A 49 -32.79 -6.49 0.24
CA PRO A 49 -33.50 -6.24 -1.01
C PRO A 49 -33.03 -4.98 -1.76
N ALA A 50 -32.59 -3.95 -1.03
CA ALA A 50 -32.03 -2.74 -1.62
C ALA A 50 -30.69 -3.01 -2.31
N LEU A 51 -29.79 -3.75 -1.65
CA LEU A 51 -28.49 -4.11 -2.19
C LEU A 51 -28.61 -5.04 -3.41
N LEU A 52 -29.39 -6.13 -3.28
CA LEU A 52 -29.62 -7.06 -4.39
C LEU A 52 -30.27 -6.35 -5.58
N GLY A 53 -31.27 -5.51 -5.34
CA GLY A 53 -31.92 -4.69 -6.37
C GLY A 53 -30.95 -3.73 -7.06
N GLY A 54 -30.13 -3.04 -6.28
CA GLY A 54 -29.08 -2.14 -6.77
C GLY A 54 -28.07 -2.88 -7.65
N TYR A 55 -27.51 -3.99 -7.16
CA TYR A 55 -26.54 -4.81 -7.89
C TYR A 55 -27.11 -5.35 -9.21
N LEU A 56 -28.27 -6.00 -9.17
CA LEU A 56 -28.87 -6.58 -10.39
C LEU A 56 -29.27 -5.50 -11.40
N GLY A 57 -29.80 -4.36 -10.91
CA GLY A 57 -30.14 -3.21 -11.74
C GLY A 57 -28.91 -2.61 -12.40
N PHE A 58 -27.86 -2.36 -11.62
CA PHE A 58 -26.63 -1.75 -12.09
C PHE A 58 -25.85 -2.67 -13.03
N SER A 59 -25.69 -3.96 -12.68
CA SER A 59 -25.09 -4.98 -13.55
C SER A 59 -25.82 -5.06 -14.90
N ARG A 60 -27.17 -5.05 -14.90
CA ARG A 60 -27.95 -5.02 -16.15
C ARG A 60 -27.73 -3.74 -16.95
N ALA A 61 -27.60 -2.60 -16.28
CA ALA A 61 -27.31 -1.34 -16.96
C ALA A 61 -25.93 -1.34 -17.61
N MET A 62 -24.92 -1.84 -16.88
CA MET A 62 -23.53 -1.93 -17.35
C MET A 62 -23.35 -2.89 -18.52
N LYS A 63 -24.20 -3.90 -18.69
CA LYS A 63 -24.22 -4.74 -19.91
C LYS A 63 -24.50 -3.95 -21.21
N ARG A 64 -24.98 -2.70 -21.12
CA ARG A 64 -25.19 -1.79 -22.26
C ARG A 64 -24.02 -0.84 -22.49
N SER A 65 -22.93 -1.00 -21.75
CA SER A 65 -21.67 -0.33 -22.00
C SER A 65 -21.19 -0.61 -23.43
N ARG A 66 -20.45 0.35 -23.99
CA ARG A 66 -19.79 0.19 -25.29
C ARG A 66 -18.40 -0.41 -25.20
N LEU A 67 -17.88 -0.64 -23.99
CA LEU A 67 -16.65 -1.39 -23.81
C LEU A 67 -16.84 -2.81 -24.36
N SER A 68 -15.86 -3.27 -25.12
CA SER A 68 -15.87 -4.66 -25.59
C SER A 68 -15.83 -5.60 -24.38
N ARG A 69 -16.34 -6.83 -24.53
CA ARG A 69 -16.28 -7.82 -23.45
C ARG A 69 -14.83 -8.04 -22.99
N ARG A 70 -13.89 -8.16 -23.92
CA ARG A 70 -12.45 -8.27 -23.63
C ARG A 70 -11.96 -7.11 -22.77
N THR A 71 -12.20 -5.86 -23.20
CA THR A 71 -11.79 -4.65 -22.47
C THR A 71 -12.39 -4.58 -21.07
N ALA A 72 -13.68 -4.90 -20.93
CA ALA A 72 -14.35 -4.86 -19.63
C ALA A 72 -13.79 -5.91 -18.65
N GLU A 73 -13.50 -7.13 -19.12
CA GLU A 73 -12.90 -8.16 -18.27
C GLU A 73 -11.42 -7.83 -17.96
N THR A 74 -10.64 -7.27 -18.90
CA THR A 74 -9.28 -6.78 -18.65
C THR A 74 -9.27 -5.75 -17.51
N ILE A 75 -10.16 -4.74 -17.56
CA ILE A 75 -10.29 -3.75 -16.49
C ILE A 75 -10.71 -4.41 -15.18
N SER A 76 -11.70 -5.29 -15.22
CA SER A 76 -12.22 -5.94 -14.00
C SER A 76 -11.15 -6.81 -13.32
N ILE A 77 -10.34 -7.56 -14.09
CA ILE A 77 -9.19 -8.32 -13.56
C ILE A 77 -8.20 -7.37 -12.87
N ALA A 78 -7.84 -6.25 -13.51
CA ALA A 78 -6.90 -5.27 -12.96
C ALA A 78 -7.37 -4.65 -11.63
N ILE A 79 -8.68 -4.37 -11.52
CA ILE A 79 -9.28 -3.81 -10.31
C ILE A 79 -9.40 -4.86 -9.21
N GLN A 80 -9.86 -6.08 -9.51
CA GLN A 80 -10.03 -7.12 -8.50
C GLN A 80 -8.69 -7.62 -7.94
N ALA A 81 -7.63 -7.63 -8.75
CA ALA A 81 -6.28 -7.89 -8.29
C ALA A 81 -5.80 -6.88 -7.23
N ARG A 82 -6.16 -5.59 -7.39
CA ARG A 82 -5.81 -4.51 -6.46
C ARG A 82 -6.69 -4.48 -5.20
N LEU A 83 -7.99 -4.80 -5.36
CA LEU A 83 -8.90 -4.97 -4.22
C LEU A 83 -8.57 -6.20 -3.38
N GLY A 84 -7.88 -7.19 -3.94
CA GLY A 84 -7.55 -8.45 -3.26
C GLY A 84 -8.72 -9.42 -3.16
N CYS A 85 -9.80 -9.24 -3.93
CA CYS A 85 -10.94 -10.18 -3.95
C CYS A 85 -10.63 -11.40 -4.82
N ALA A 86 -10.15 -12.49 -4.20
CA ALA A 86 -9.78 -13.72 -4.91
C ALA A 86 -10.95 -14.35 -5.69
N VAL A 87 -12.14 -14.45 -5.08
CA VAL A 87 -13.34 -15.01 -5.75
C VAL A 87 -13.78 -14.16 -6.96
N CYS A 88 -13.64 -12.84 -6.85
CA CYS A 88 -13.95 -11.94 -7.96
C CYS A 88 -12.91 -12.08 -9.08
N LEU A 89 -11.63 -12.14 -8.70
CA LEU A 89 -10.52 -12.28 -9.64
C LEU A 89 -10.66 -13.58 -10.45
N GLU A 90 -10.93 -14.71 -9.81
CA GLU A 90 -11.18 -15.98 -10.50
C GLU A 90 -12.37 -15.90 -11.46
N ALA A 91 -13.48 -15.30 -11.02
CA ALA A 91 -14.67 -15.14 -11.85
C ALA A 91 -14.38 -14.28 -13.10
N HIS A 92 -13.65 -13.17 -12.94
CA HIS A 92 -13.29 -12.29 -14.05
C HIS A 92 -12.19 -12.89 -14.94
N ILE A 93 -11.28 -13.71 -14.42
CA ILE A 93 -10.33 -14.50 -15.23
C ILE A 93 -11.10 -15.50 -16.10
N ALA A 94 -12.04 -16.24 -15.52
CA ALA A 94 -12.87 -17.19 -16.27
C ALA A 94 -13.71 -16.48 -17.35
N ALA A 95 -14.32 -15.34 -17.02
CA ALA A 95 -15.07 -14.52 -17.96
C ALA A 95 -14.17 -13.93 -19.06
N GLY A 96 -12.95 -13.52 -18.70
CA GLY A 96 -11.92 -13.03 -19.62
C GLY A 96 -11.52 -14.10 -20.63
N ARG A 97 -11.22 -15.33 -20.18
CA ARG A 97 -10.95 -16.47 -21.07
C ARG A 97 -12.12 -16.75 -22.00
N ALA A 98 -13.35 -16.70 -21.51
CA ALA A 98 -14.55 -16.87 -22.34
C ALA A 98 -14.74 -15.73 -23.36
N ALA A 99 -14.22 -14.52 -23.07
CA ALA A 99 -14.14 -13.40 -24.01
C ALA A 99 -12.91 -13.49 -24.95
N GLY A 100 -12.09 -14.54 -24.81
CA GLY A 100 -10.93 -14.85 -25.62
C GLY A 100 -9.60 -14.31 -25.08
N LEU A 101 -9.54 -13.74 -23.87
CA LEU A 101 -8.27 -13.31 -23.28
C LEU A 101 -7.34 -14.52 -23.15
N THR A 102 -6.10 -14.37 -23.61
CA THR A 102 -5.04 -15.36 -23.42
C THR A 102 -4.53 -15.33 -21.98
N ASP A 103 -3.77 -16.34 -21.56
CA ASP A 103 -3.13 -16.31 -20.24
C ASP A 103 -2.13 -15.14 -20.12
N GLU A 104 -1.52 -14.72 -21.23
CA GLU A 104 -0.69 -13.52 -21.31
C GLU A 104 -1.51 -12.23 -21.11
N ASP A 105 -2.64 -12.10 -21.81
CA ASP A 105 -3.57 -10.97 -21.62
C ASP A 105 -4.04 -10.87 -20.16
N ILE A 106 -4.30 -12.02 -19.52
CA ILE A 106 -4.75 -12.09 -18.13
C ILE A 106 -3.66 -11.62 -17.18
N ALA A 107 -2.43 -12.08 -17.38
CA ALA A 107 -1.34 -11.69 -16.51
C ALA A 107 -0.95 -10.21 -16.66
N LEU A 108 -1.00 -9.68 -17.89
CA LEU A 108 -0.97 -8.24 -18.18
C LEU A 108 -2.03 -7.48 -17.37
N ALA A 109 -3.28 -7.95 -17.47
CA ALA A 109 -4.40 -7.33 -16.77
C ALA A 109 -4.19 -7.34 -15.24
N VAL A 110 -3.69 -8.45 -14.68
CA VAL A 110 -3.34 -8.52 -13.25
C VAL A 110 -2.27 -7.49 -12.88
N GLY A 111 -1.25 -7.29 -13.74
CA GLY A 111 -0.27 -6.21 -13.59
C GLY A 111 -0.84 -4.80 -13.67
N GLY A 112 -2.05 -4.66 -14.20
CA GLY A 112 -2.67 -3.36 -14.45
C GLY A 112 -2.26 -2.74 -15.79
N THR A 113 -2.06 -3.57 -16.81
CA THR A 113 -1.79 -3.12 -18.18
C THR A 113 -2.44 -4.06 -19.21
N ALA A 114 -2.23 -3.83 -20.50
CA ALA A 114 -2.70 -4.67 -21.60
C ALA A 114 -1.72 -4.59 -22.78
N ALA A 115 -1.77 -5.57 -23.69
CA ALA A 115 -0.91 -5.59 -24.87
C ALA A 115 -1.27 -4.49 -25.88
N ASP A 116 -2.57 -4.17 -25.98
CA ASP A 116 -3.06 -3.03 -26.76
C ASP A 116 -2.87 -1.72 -25.97
N PRO A 117 -2.09 -0.74 -26.46
CA PRO A 117 -1.84 0.53 -25.77
C PRO A 117 -3.12 1.30 -25.45
N ALA A 118 -4.13 1.23 -26.33
CA ALA A 118 -5.41 1.89 -26.08
C ALA A 118 -6.15 1.25 -24.89
N ILE A 119 -6.09 -0.07 -24.75
CA ILE A 119 -6.66 -0.78 -23.61
C ILE A 119 -5.82 -0.55 -22.34
N ALA A 120 -4.49 -0.53 -22.45
CA ALA A 120 -3.60 -0.26 -21.33
C ALA A 120 -3.84 1.13 -20.71
N ALA A 121 -4.08 2.14 -21.55
CA ALA A 121 -4.48 3.47 -21.09
C ALA A 121 -5.82 3.46 -20.34
N LEU A 122 -6.83 2.70 -20.82
CA LEU A 122 -8.10 2.54 -20.10
C LEU A 122 -7.93 1.80 -18.77
N VAL A 123 -7.04 0.81 -18.69
CA VAL A 123 -6.71 0.11 -17.44
C VAL A 123 -6.05 1.07 -16.45
N THR A 124 -5.09 1.88 -16.91
CA THR A 124 -4.44 2.92 -16.09
C THR A 124 -5.46 3.91 -15.55
N TYR A 125 -6.36 4.39 -16.40
CA TYR A 125 -7.47 5.26 -16.00
C TYR A 125 -8.41 4.58 -15.00
N ALA A 126 -8.77 3.32 -15.22
CA ALA A 126 -9.61 2.56 -14.28
C ALA A 126 -8.96 2.42 -12.89
N ILE A 127 -7.64 2.19 -12.86
CA ILE A 127 -6.86 2.11 -11.62
C ILE A 127 -6.85 3.47 -10.91
N ALA A 128 -6.66 4.57 -11.64
CA ALA A 128 -6.76 5.92 -11.08
C ALA A 128 -8.15 6.21 -10.50
N VAL A 129 -9.22 5.85 -11.23
CA VAL A 129 -10.61 5.97 -10.75
C VAL A 129 -10.84 5.12 -9.48
N HIS A 130 -10.15 3.99 -9.33
CA HIS A 130 -10.27 3.19 -8.12
C HIS A 130 -9.50 3.78 -6.94
N ALA A 131 -8.27 4.27 -7.16
CA ALA A 131 -7.35 4.65 -6.10
C ALA A 131 -7.48 6.13 -5.67
N ASP A 132 -7.51 7.05 -6.63
CA ASP A 132 -7.57 8.48 -6.40
C ASP A 132 -8.25 9.20 -7.60
N PRO A 133 -9.59 9.25 -7.64
CA PRO A 133 -10.30 9.96 -8.69
C PRO A 133 -9.93 11.44 -8.80
N ALA A 134 -9.48 12.07 -7.71
CA ALA A 134 -9.15 13.49 -7.68
C ALA A 134 -7.82 13.78 -8.38
N SER A 135 -6.95 12.78 -8.57
CA SER A 135 -5.70 12.92 -9.32
C SER A 135 -5.89 12.90 -10.84
N ILE A 136 -7.11 12.62 -11.34
CA ILE A 136 -7.38 12.52 -12.78
C ILE A 136 -7.44 13.93 -13.36
N ASP A 137 -6.39 14.30 -14.08
CA ASP A 137 -6.27 15.60 -14.74
C ASP A 137 -6.67 15.57 -16.23
N ILE A 138 -6.64 16.73 -16.86
CA ILE A 138 -6.99 16.89 -18.28
C ILE A 138 -6.01 16.19 -19.22
N HIS A 139 -4.77 15.94 -18.78
CA HIS A 139 -3.74 15.31 -19.61
C HIS A 139 -4.05 13.83 -19.81
N LEU A 140 -4.39 13.10 -18.73
CA LEU A 140 -4.80 11.70 -18.81
C LEU A 140 -6.05 11.51 -19.68
N LEU A 141 -7.04 12.41 -19.55
CA LEU A 141 -8.24 12.36 -20.39
C LEU A 141 -7.94 12.67 -21.87
N SER A 142 -6.94 13.52 -22.14
CA SER A 142 -6.53 13.84 -23.51
C SER A 142 -5.76 12.69 -24.17
N GLU A 143 -4.91 11.98 -23.40
CA GLU A 143 -4.22 10.78 -23.85
C GLU A 143 -5.22 9.68 -24.26
N LEU A 144 -6.24 9.41 -23.43
CA LEU A 144 -7.29 8.44 -23.77
C LEU A 144 -8.01 8.80 -25.07
N ARG A 145 -8.31 10.09 -25.28
CA ARG A 145 -8.93 10.57 -26.52
C ARG A 145 -8.02 10.43 -27.74
N SER A 146 -6.70 10.55 -27.56
CA SER A 146 -5.73 10.33 -28.64
C SER A 146 -5.74 8.88 -29.15
N PHE A 147 -6.08 7.92 -28.28
CA PHE A 147 -6.33 6.52 -28.65
C PHE A 147 -7.72 6.26 -29.25
N GLY A 148 -8.54 7.30 -29.44
CA GLY A 148 -9.87 7.22 -30.03
C GLY A 148 -10.98 6.87 -29.04
N HIS A 149 -10.69 6.82 -27.73
CA HIS A 149 -11.74 6.64 -26.72
C HIS A 149 -12.62 7.89 -26.63
N ARG A 150 -13.93 7.68 -26.61
CA ARG A 150 -14.90 8.78 -26.48
C ARG A 150 -15.21 8.98 -25.01
N ASP A 151 -15.70 10.17 -24.64
CA ASP A 151 -16.13 10.47 -23.27
C ASP A 151 -17.11 9.42 -22.71
N ARG A 152 -17.96 8.83 -23.55
CA ARG A 152 -18.84 7.73 -23.15
C ARG A 152 -18.07 6.49 -22.67
N ASP A 153 -16.98 6.13 -23.33
CA ASP A 153 -16.18 4.96 -22.96
C ASP A 153 -15.49 5.21 -21.60
N LEU A 154 -15.05 6.44 -21.34
CA LEU A 154 -14.48 6.89 -20.05
C LEU A 154 -15.52 6.85 -18.92
N LEU A 155 -16.75 7.30 -19.19
CA LEU A 155 -17.85 7.24 -18.23
C LEU A 155 -18.27 5.78 -17.94
N ASP A 156 -18.29 4.93 -18.96
CA ASP A 156 -18.57 3.50 -18.81
C ASP A 156 -17.51 2.83 -17.92
N VAL A 157 -16.23 3.22 -18.00
CA VAL A 157 -15.18 2.72 -17.10
C VAL A 157 -15.46 3.09 -15.64
N ILE A 158 -15.90 4.32 -15.34
CA ILE A 158 -16.26 4.71 -13.97
C ILE A 158 -17.36 3.79 -13.41
N GLY A 159 -18.39 3.53 -14.23
CA GLY A 159 -19.46 2.61 -13.86
C GLY A 159 -18.95 1.18 -13.62
N LEU A 160 -18.03 0.71 -14.46
CA LEU A 160 -17.44 -0.62 -14.35
C LEU A 160 -16.57 -0.76 -13.09
N VAL A 161 -15.74 0.25 -12.78
CA VAL A 161 -14.92 0.28 -11.56
C VAL A 161 -15.82 0.29 -10.33
N THR A 162 -16.89 1.09 -10.34
CA THR A 162 -17.86 1.14 -9.23
C THR A 162 -18.54 -0.22 -9.02
N LEU A 163 -18.92 -0.91 -10.10
CA LEU A 163 -19.52 -2.24 -10.01
C LEU A 163 -18.53 -3.27 -9.43
N ASN A 164 -17.26 -3.19 -9.85
CA ASN A 164 -16.19 -4.04 -9.32
C ASN A 164 -15.91 -3.77 -7.84
N HIS A 165 -15.93 -2.51 -7.42
CA HIS A 165 -15.77 -2.15 -6.01
C HIS A 165 -16.94 -2.67 -5.16
N LEU A 166 -18.17 -2.54 -5.66
CA LEU A 166 -19.36 -3.08 -5.00
C LEU A 166 -19.26 -4.60 -4.77
N THR A 167 -18.93 -5.36 -5.82
CA THR A 167 -18.83 -6.84 -5.71
C THR A 167 -17.61 -7.26 -4.89
N GLY A 168 -16.47 -6.61 -5.09
CA GLY A 168 -15.23 -6.87 -4.36
C GLY A 168 -15.38 -6.62 -2.86
N ALA A 169 -15.80 -5.41 -2.48
CA ALA A 169 -16.01 -5.05 -1.08
C ALA A 169 -17.06 -5.96 -0.42
N PHE A 170 -18.15 -6.28 -1.12
CA PHE A 170 -19.17 -7.19 -0.58
C PHE A 170 -18.59 -8.58 -0.30
N ASN A 171 -17.90 -9.20 -1.25
CA ASN A 171 -17.35 -10.55 -1.07
C ASN A 171 -16.30 -10.59 0.04
N LEU A 172 -15.42 -9.59 0.11
CA LEU A 172 -14.42 -9.47 1.17
C LEU A 172 -15.05 -9.32 2.56
N VAL A 173 -16.07 -8.46 2.69
CA VAL A 173 -16.76 -8.26 3.97
C VAL A 173 -17.60 -9.47 4.34
N ALA A 174 -18.23 -10.14 3.36
CA ALA A 174 -19.01 -11.35 3.58
C ALA A 174 -18.16 -12.58 3.92
N GLY A 175 -16.83 -12.52 3.73
CA GLY A 175 -15.93 -13.65 3.93
C GLY A 175 -16.12 -14.75 2.89
N LEU A 176 -16.45 -14.38 1.64
CA LEU A 176 -16.60 -15.33 0.54
C LEU A 176 -15.24 -15.57 -0.11
N GLU A 177 -14.80 -16.82 -0.08
CA GLU A 177 -13.54 -17.27 -0.65
C GLU A 177 -13.78 -18.28 -1.79
N PRO A 178 -12.81 -18.46 -2.71
CA PRO A 178 -12.81 -19.56 -3.66
C PRO A 178 -12.96 -20.93 -2.98
N GLU A 179 -13.63 -21.88 -3.65
CA GLU A 179 -13.78 -23.25 -3.13
C GLU A 179 -12.44 -24.00 -3.02
N GLU A 180 -11.46 -23.65 -3.85
CA GLU A 180 -10.07 -24.05 -3.68
C GLU A 180 -9.15 -22.83 -3.73
N PRO A 181 -8.16 -22.71 -2.83
CA PRO A 181 -7.23 -21.59 -2.87
C PRO A 181 -6.50 -21.60 -4.22
N MET A 182 -6.49 -20.45 -4.92
CA MET A 182 -5.82 -20.28 -6.21
C MET A 182 -4.50 -21.05 -6.25
N ASN A 183 -4.41 -21.99 -7.19
CA ASN A 183 -3.23 -22.77 -7.46
C ASN A 183 -2.01 -21.84 -7.60
N THR A 184 -0.92 -22.19 -6.89
CA THR A 184 0.35 -21.47 -6.88
C THR A 184 0.82 -21.13 -8.30
N THR A 185 0.55 -22.00 -9.27
CA THR A 185 0.79 -21.80 -10.70
C THR A 185 0.04 -20.60 -11.30
N THR A 186 -1.18 -20.31 -10.86
CA THR A 186 -1.95 -19.14 -11.33
C THR A 186 -1.51 -17.85 -10.62
N ARG A 187 -1.11 -17.92 -9.33
CA ARG A 187 -0.43 -16.79 -8.66
C ARG A 187 0.93 -16.48 -9.30
N LEU A 188 1.70 -17.51 -9.66
CA LEU A 188 2.97 -17.38 -10.38
C LEU A 188 2.80 -17.05 -11.86
N ALA A 189 1.72 -17.46 -12.52
CA ALA A 189 1.42 -17.06 -13.90
C ALA A 189 0.93 -15.61 -13.96
N ALA A 190 0.18 -15.15 -12.95
CA ALA A 190 -0.13 -13.75 -12.75
C ALA A 190 1.16 -12.93 -12.57
N TYR A 191 2.02 -13.29 -11.61
CA TYR A 191 3.33 -12.63 -11.43
C TYR A 191 4.25 -12.75 -12.65
N GLY A 192 4.31 -13.94 -13.23
CA GLY A 192 5.19 -14.30 -14.33
C GLY A 192 4.78 -13.67 -15.65
N GLY A 193 3.47 -13.45 -15.88
CA GLY A 193 3.03 -12.72 -17.07
C GLY A 193 2.96 -11.20 -16.88
N VAL A 194 2.93 -10.68 -15.64
CA VAL A 194 3.38 -9.30 -15.38
C VAL A 194 4.83 -9.13 -15.83
N LEU A 195 5.70 -10.07 -15.49
CA LEU A 195 7.09 -10.08 -15.97
C LEU A 195 7.18 -10.28 -17.49
N ALA A 196 6.53 -11.31 -18.06
CA ALA A 196 6.68 -11.68 -19.46
C ALA A 196 6.15 -10.61 -20.40
N ALA A 197 5.08 -9.91 -20.03
CA ALA A 197 4.55 -8.85 -20.86
C ALA A 197 5.34 -7.54 -20.77
N SER A 198 6.07 -7.34 -19.66
CA SER A 198 7.14 -6.32 -19.59
C SER A 198 8.25 -6.62 -20.60
N PHE A 199 8.58 -7.91 -20.83
CA PHE A 199 9.57 -8.36 -21.82
C PHE A 199 9.03 -8.40 -23.27
N ALA A 200 7.79 -8.82 -23.50
CA ALA A 200 7.19 -8.89 -24.84
C ALA A 200 6.94 -7.50 -25.45
N GLY A 201 6.56 -6.52 -24.61
CA GLY A 201 6.50 -5.11 -25.01
C GLY A 201 7.85 -4.57 -25.47
N ALA A 202 8.94 -4.96 -24.80
CA ALA A 202 10.30 -4.58 -25.20
C ALA A 202 10.76 -5.27 -26.51
N ALA A 203 10.41 -6.54 -26.72
CA ALA A 203 10.80 -7.31 -27.91
C ALA A 203 10.02 -6.91 -29.19
N GLY A 204 8.73 -6.57 -29.07
CA GLY A 204 7.90 -6.12 -30.20
C GLY A 204 8.38 -4.79 -30.79
N ILE A 205 8.91 -3.89 -29.95
CA ILE A 205 9.54 -2.64 -30.37
C ILE A 205 10.85 -2.94 -31.12
N GLY A 206 11.67 -3.85 -30.59
CA GLY A 206 12.97 -4.23 -31.18
C GLY A 206 12.90 -4.90 -32.55
N ALA A 207 11.78 -5.53 -32.93
CA ALA A 207 11.63 -6.18 -34.25
C ALA A 207 11.18 -5.23 -35.37
N THR A 208 10.63 -4.06 -35.02
CA THR A 208 10.21 -3.02 -35.99
C THR A 208 11.33 -2.04 -36.33
N VAL A 209 12.32 -1.94 -35.45
CA VAL A 209 13.58 -1.24 -35.67
C VAL A 209 14.53 -2.29 -36.24
N GLY A 210 14.66 -2.36 -37.57
CA GLY A 210 15.53 -3.34 -38.25
C GLY A 210 16.97 -3.36 -37.68
N PRO A 211 17.79 -4.36 -38.06
CA PRO A 211 19.12 -4.54 -37.46
C PRO A 211 19.93 -3.24 -37.56
N ILE A 212 20.34 -2.71 -36.41
CA ILE A 212 21.16 -1.51 -36.36
C ILE A 212 22.59 -1.93 -36.71
N ASP A 213 23.01 -1.55 -37.91
CA ASP A 213 24.37 -1.71 -38.40
C ASP A 213 25.26 -0.71 -37.64
N THR A 214 25.86 -1.15 -36.53
CA THR A 214 26.75 -0.30 -35.72
C THR A 214 28.14 -0.27 -36.36
N GLY A 215 28.31 0.62 -37.33
CA GLY A 215 29.62 0.96 -37.86
C GLY A 215 30.45 1.75 -36.85
N GLY A 216 31.47 1.10 -36.27
CA GLY A 216 32.61 1.75 -35.63
C GLY A 216 33.87 1.54 -36.48
N GLN A 217 34.46 2.62 -36.98
CA GLN A 217 35.64 2.62 -37.85
C GLN A 217 36.98 2.63 -37.08
N THR A 218 37.97 1.90 -37.61
CA THR A 218 39.33 2.39 -38.01
C THR A 218 39.77 1.48 -39.19
N HIS A 219 40.47 1.84 -40.28
CA HIS A 219 41.50 2.83 -40.58
C HIS A 219 41.67 2.98 -42.14
N VAL A 220 41.97 4.20 -42.63
CA VAL A 220 42.71 4.64 -43.86
C VAL A 220 42.24 4.20 -45.28
N GLU A 221 41.79 5.16 -46.12
CA GLU A 221 42.59 5.80 -47.21
C GLU A 221 41.71 6.43 -48.34
N SER A 222 41.98 7.71 -48.62
CA SER A 222 41.85 8.45 -49.90
C SER A 222 40.49 8.65 -50.62
N GLY A 223 40.23 9.91 -50.98
CA GLY A 223 39.60 10.26 -52.25
C GLY A 223 38.54 11.37 -52.25
N ASP A 224 39.01 12.61 -52.37
CA ASP A 224 38.44 13.79 -53.05
C ASP A 224 36.98 13.76 -53.60
N HIS A 225 36.19 14.79 -53.26
CA HIS A 225 35.48 15.71 -54.18
C HIS A 225 34.18 16.35 -53.60
N THR A 226 34.25 17.66 -53.37
CA THR A 226 33.29 18.75 -53.71
C THR A 226 31.81 18.75 -53.24
N ALA A 227 31.55 19.64 -52.27
CA ALA A 227 30.62 20.79 -52.23
C ALA A 227 29.17 20.75 -52.80
N GLY A 228 28.24 21.18 -51.91
CA GLY A 228 26.97 21.90 -52.18
C GLY A 228 25.71 21.11 -51.75
N GLY A 229 24.73 21.60 -50.99
CA GLY A 229 24.43 22.87 -50.32
C GLY A 229 22.96 22.84 -49.84
N HIS A 230 22.66 23.61 -48.78
CA HIS A 230 21.35 24.11 -48.29
C HIS A 230 20.38 23.19 -47.52
N ASP A 231 20.29 23.49 -46.22
CA ASP A 231 19.12 23.83 -45.39
C ASP A 231 17.81 23.02 -45.48
N ALA A 232 17.44 22.41 -44.35
CA ALA A 232 16.18 22.67 -43.65
C ALA A 232 16.19 22.02 -42.24
N ASP A 233 15.83 22.83 -41.24
CA ASP A 233 15.57 22.49 -39.85
C ASP A 233 14.52 21.36 -39.70
N ASP A 234 14.67 20.48 -38.70
CA ASP A 234 13.61 20.20 -37.70
C ASP A 234 14.12 19.31 -36.55
N ASP A 235 14.02 19.84 -35.33
CA ASP A 235 14.24 19.14 -34.06
C ASP A 235 13.13 18.10 -33.83
N THR A 236 13.48 16.82 -33.61
CA THR A 236 12.50 15.80 -33.20
C THR A 236 12.87 15.18 -31.85
N ASN A 237 12.39 15.82 -30.79
CA ASN A 237 12.24 15.25 -29.45
C ASN A 237 11.01 14.32 -29.41
N ALA A 238 11.24 13.03 -29.15
CA ALA A 238 10.19 12.09 -28.75
C ALA A 238 9.99 12.13 -27.22
N PRO A 239 8.74 12.05 -26.68
CA PRO A 239 8.51 11.98 -25.25
C PRO A 239 8.73 10.54 -24.70
N PRO A 240 9.31 10.38 -23.49
CA PRO A 240 9.67 9.07 -22.94
C PRO A 240 8.49 8.33 -22.29
N ALA A 241 8.55 6.99 -22.31
CA ALA A 241 7.59 6.06 -21.72
C ALA A 241 7.59 6.08 -20.18
N VAL A 242 6.42 5.92 -19.55
CA VAL A 242 6.26 5.92 -18.08
C VAL A 242 6.56 4.54 -17.52
N THR A 243 7.81 4.33 -17.12
CA THR A 243 8.25 3.34 -16.12
C THR A 243 7.59 3.63 -14.77
N ALA A 244 7.48 2.64 -13.87
CA ALA A 244 7.14 2.89 -12.46
C ALA A 244 7.93 4.12 -12.01
N ARG A 245 7.23 5.21 -11.65
CA ARG A 245 7.86 6.53 -11.58
C ARG A 245 9.05 6.45 -10.63
N SER A 246 10.25 6.35 -11.22
CA SER A 246 11.48 6.07 -10.50
C SER A 246 11.63 7.18 -9.47
N GLY A 247 11.90 6.80 -8.21
CA GLY A 247 12.00 7.73 -7.11
C GLY A 247 10.75 8.02 -6.29
N THR A 248 9.57 7.48 -6.62
CA THR A 248 8.34 7.66 -5.80
C THR A 248 8.09 6.58 -4.74
N SER A 249 8.85 5.47 -4.78
CA SER A 249 8.70 4.35 -3.85
C SER A 249 9.90 4.19 -2.91
N LEU A 250 9.63 3.85 -1.64
CA LEU A 250 10.66 3.42 -0.66
C LEU A 250 11.32 2.11 -1.10
N ASP A 251 10.56 1.30 -1.83
CA ASP A 251 10.92 -0.02 -2.32
C ASP A 251 10.71 -0.12 -3.84
N ALA A 252 11.73 -0.48 -4.59
CA ALA A 252 11.61 -0.73 -6.02
C ALA A 252 12.43 -1.97 -6.39
N ASN A 253 11.87 -2.84 -7.23
CA ASN A 253 12.50 -4.10 -7.66
C ASN A 253 12.96 -5.01 -6.50
N GLY A 254 12.22 -5.03 -5.38
CA GLY A 254 12.58 -5.81 -4.18
C GLY A 254 13.79 -5.27 -3.42
N ILE A 255 14.15 -4.01 -3.67
CA ILE A 255 15.24 -3.29 -3.03
C ILE A 255 14.64 -2.10 -2.29
N ARG A 256 15.11 -1.86 -1.07
CA ARG A 256 14.72 -0.76 -0.19
C ARG A 256 15.92 0.14 0.09
N ILE A 257 15.68 1.44 0.23
CA ILE A 257 16.64 2.35 0.84
C ILE A 257 16.49 2.33 2.37
N ASP A 258 17.59 2.10 3.07
CA ASP A 258 17.67 1.97 4.53
C ASP A 258 18.58 3.06 5.10
N PRO A 259 18.09 4.30 5.28
CA PRO A 259 18.89 5.38 5.83
C PRO A 259 19.04 5.27 7.34
N ASP A 260 20.23 5.61 7.86
CA ASP A 260 20.50 5.66 9.30
C ASP A 260 19.56 6.63 10.03
N ARG A 261 19.13 7.69 9.32
CA ARG A 261 18.19 8.68 9.84
C ARG A 261 17.30 9.24 8.74
N LEU A 262 16.03 9.44 9.07
CA LEU A 262 15.04 10.14 8.24
C LEU A 262 14.86 11.60 8.64
N ARG A 263 15.66 12.06 9.60
CA ARG A 263 15.59 13.40 10.17
C ARG A 263 16.99 13.96 10.41
N ILE A 264 17.22 15.19 9.97
CA ILE A 264 18.51 15.90 10.16
C ILE A 264 18.28 17.34 10.63
N ALA A 265 19.33 17.95 11.18
CA ALA A 265 19.30 19.33 11.63
C ALA A 265 19.40 20.30 10.43
N ALA A 266 18.56 21.33 10.45
CA ALA A 266 18.59 22.41 9.47
C ALA A 266 19.90 23.20 9.59
N ARG A 267 20.29 23.80 8.46
CA ARG A 267 21.38 24.76 8.30
C ARG A 267 22.75 24.20 8.73
N THR A 268 22.87 22.87 8.74
CA THR A 268 24.09 22.15 9.13
C THR A 268 24.47 21.17 8.03
N VAL A 269 25.76 21.10 7.69
CA VAL A 269 26.28 20.05 6.81
C VAL A 269 26.17 18.72 7.55
N THR A 270 25.53 17.73 6.94
CA THR A 270 25.25 16.44 7.58
C THR A 270 25.91 15.32 6.81
N ASP A 271 26.73 14.51 7.48
CA ASP A 271 27.15 13.22 6.94
C ASP A 271 25.94 12.28 6.95
N TYR A 272 25.42 12.00 5.75
CA TYR A 272 24.24 11.18 5.54
C TYR A 272 24.65 9.80 5.06
N THR A 273 24.25 8.79 5.84
CA THR A 273 24.58 7.39 5.59
C THR A 273 23.33 6.56 5.40
N PHE A 274 23.42 5.59 4.48
CA PHE A 274 22.32 4.69 4.17
C PHE A 274 22.84 3.40 3.55
N ARG A 275 22.01 2.36 3.56
CA ARG A 275 22.25 1.09 2.84
C ARG A 275 21.15 0.90 1.81
N LEU A 276 21.42 0.08 0.79
CA LEU A 276 20.37 -0.47 -0.05
C LEU A 276 20.26 -1.95 0.29
N VAL A 277 19.08 -2.41 0.70
CA VAL A 277 18.84 -3.77 1.18
C VAL A 277 17.79 -4.47 0.33
N ASP A 278 17.83 -5.80 0.27
CA ASP A 278 16.77 -6.57 -0.37
C ASP A 278 15.58 -6.86 0.57
N GLU A 279 14.62 -7.65 0.08
CA GLU A 279 13.42 -8.07 0.82
C GLU A 279 13.67 -8.91 2.09
N HIS A 280 14.90 -9.37 2.31
CA HIS A 280 15.34 -10.09 3.50
C HIS A 280 16.27 -9.24 4.40
N ASP A 281 16.31 -7.92 4.17
CA ASP A 281 17.20 -6.96 4.83
C ASP A 281 18.70 -7.26 4.63
N VAL A 282 19.06 -7.98 3.55
CA VAL A 282 20.46 -8.23 3.19
C VAL A 282 20.97 -7.06 2.35
N ALA A 283 22.10 -6.48 2.75
CA ALA A 283 22.67 -5.34 2.04
C ALA A 283 23.22 -5.72 0.67
N ILE A 284 22.94 -4.86 -0.30
CA ILE A 284 23.48 -4.93 -1.65
C ILE A 284 24.82 -4.19 -1.65
N THR A 285 25.87 -4.86 -2.09
CA THR A 285 27.24 -4.30 -2.05
C THR A 285 27.88 -4.14 -3.42
N ASP A 286 27.36 -4.81 -4.45
CA ASP A 286 27.94 -4.81 -5.79
C ASP A 286 27.06 -4.00 -6.75
N TYR A 287 27.69 -3.04 -7.43
CA TYR A 287 27.02 -2.06 -8.29
C TYR A 287 27.80 -1.82 -9.58
N ASP A 288 27.08 -1.77 -10.69
CA ASP A 288 27.62 -1.34 -11.97
C ASP A 288 27.79 0.18 -11.97
N VAL A 289 28.91 0.66 -12.52
CA VAL A 289 29.16 2.09 -12.71
C VAL A 289 28.35 2.59 -13.90
N VAL A 290 27.44 3.54 -13.66
CA VAL A 290 26.63 4.21 -14.69
C VAL A 290 26.89 5.71 -14.56
N HIS A 291 27.24 6.38 -15.67
CA HIS A 291 27.64 7.79 -15.65
C HIS A 291 28.79 8.09 -14.66
N ASP A 292 29.83 7.27 -14.70
CA ASP A 292 31.06 7.36 -13.88
C ASP A 292 30.89 7.22 -12.36
N ARG A 293 29.67 6.91 -11.88
CA ARG A 293 29.38 6.67 -10.47
C ARG A 293 28.56 5.39 -10.32
N ALA A 294 28.72 4.72 -9.18
CA ALA A 294 27.90 3.55 -8.86
C ALA A 294 26.50 3.96 -8.33
N LEU A 295 26.38 5.18 -7.80
CA LEU A 295 25.14 5.72 -7.27
C LEU A 295 25.07 7.25 -7.40
N HIS A 296 23.91 7.77 -7.79
CA HIS A 296 23.56 9.18 -7.71
C HIS A 296 22.53 9.40 -6.61
N LEU A 297 22.79 10.36 -5.72
CA LEU A 297 21.84 10.77 -4.69
C LEU A 297 21.25 12.13 -5.05
N ILE A 298 19.95 12.21 -5.26
CA ILE A 298 19.25 13.47 -5.46
C ILE A 298 18.52 13.86 -4.18
N VAL A 299 18.62 15.10 -3.74
CA VAL A 299 17.83 15.65 -2.64
C VAL A 299 17.07 16.86 -3.13
N ALA A 300 15.73 16.82 -3.06
CA ALA A 300 14.87 17.90 -3.52
C ALA A 300 13.84 18.29 -2.46
N SER A 301 13.58 19.59 -2.29
CA SER A 301 12.48 20.04 -1.42
C SER A 301 11.13 19.71 -2.05
N ARG A 302 10.09 19.53 -1.24
CA ARG A 302 8.73 19.22 -1.74
C ARG A 302 8.11 20.33 -2.61
N ASP A 303 8.51 21.57 -2.38
CA ASP A 303 8.13 22.72 -3.22
C ASP A 303 9.04 22.92 -4.44
N LEU A 304 10.01 22.02 -4.64
CA LEU A 304 10.96 22.00 -5.77
C LEU A 304 11.87 23.24 -5.88
N THR A 305 11.99 24.02 -4.81
CA THR A 305 12.87 25.20 -4.77
C THR A 305 14.33 24.88 -4.43
N VAL A 306 14.58 23.72 -3.82
CA VAL A 306 15.92 23.22 -3.49
C VAL A 306 16.18 21.91 -4.21
N TYR A 307 17.37 21.78 -4.82
CA TYR A 307 17.82 20.59 -5.54
C TYR A 307 19.33 20.39 -5.36
N HIS A 308 19.72 19.18 -4.99
CA HIS A 308 21.11 18.74 -4.93
C HIS A 308 21.27 17.40 -5.64
N HIS A 309 22.32 17.28 -6.44
CA HIS A 309 22.75 16.02 -7.08
C HIS A 309 24.14 15.70 -6.55
N LEU A 310 24.24 14.60 -5.82
CA LEU A 310 25.41 14.21 -5.06
C LEU A 310 25.85 12.79 -5.47
N HIS A 311 27.09 12.45 -5.15
CA HIS A 311 27.69 11.16 -5.48
C HIS A 311 28.26 10.53 -4.20
N PRO A 312 27.47 9.68 -3.52
CA PRO A 312 27.93 9.00 -2.32
C PRO A 312 29.07 8.03 -2.60
N GLU A 313 29.93 7.84 -1.59
CA GLU A 313 31.00 6.85 -1.59
C GLU A 313 30.57 5.64 -0.75
N GLN A 314 30.95 4.44 -1.19
CA GLN A 314 30.61 3.18 -0.52
C GLN A 314 31.80 2.68 0.31
N ASP A 315 31.54 2.32 1.56
CA ASP A 315 32.45 1.57 2.43
C ASP A 315 31.72 0.33 2.96
N GLY A 316 32.11 -0.85 2.48
CA GLY A 316 31.40 -2.10 2.75
C GLY A 316 29.95 -2.07 2.26
N ASP A 317 29.00 -2.17 3.19
CA ASP A 317 27.55 -2.14 2.92
C ASP A 317 26.93 -0.73 2.99
N THR A 318 27.73 0.26 3.37
CA THR A 318 27.25 1.59 3.72
C THR A 318 27.66 2.63 2.68
N TRP A 319 26.68 3.38 2.21
CA TRP A 319 26.88 4.58 1.41
C TRP A 319 26.97 5.81 2.30
N SER A 320 27.86 6.74 1.97
CA SER A 320 28.06 7.98 2.74
C SER A 320 28.20 9.19 1.81
N VAL A 321 27.61 10.32 2.20
CA VAL A 321 27.75 11.59 1.49
C VAL A 321 27.55 12.77 2.42
N ALA A 322 28.29 13.86 2.19
CA ALA A 322 28.05 15.12 2.88
C ALA A 322 26.86 15.84 2.24
N LEU A 323 25.72 15.87 2.92
CA LEU A 323 24.60 16.73 2.53
C LEU A 323 24.94 18.19 2.84
N PRO A 324 24.71 19.12 1.91
CA PRO A 324 24.89 20.54 2.18
C PRO A 324 23.91 21.01 3.27
N ALA A 325 24.17 22.18 3.85
CA ALA A 325 23.26 22.79 4.82
C ALA A 325 21.88 23.08 4.16
N LEU A 326 20.86 22.34 4.58
CA LEU A 326 19.47 22.48 4.10
C LEU A 326 18.64 23.33 5.06
N ASP A 327 17.76 24.19 4.57
CA ASP A 327 16.79 24.88 5.42
C ASP A 327 15.73 23.91 5.97
N ALA A 328 15.02 24.31 7.05
CA ALA A 328 13.97 23.49 7.62
C ALA A 328 12.82 23.27 6.61
N GLY A 329 12.40 22.02 6.44
CA GLY A 329 11.38 21.64 5.49
C GLY A 329 11.34 20.13 5.22
N THR A 330 10.40 19.71 4.38
CA THR A 330 10.30 18.33 3.92
C THR A 330 11.03 18.17 2.58
N TYR A 331 11.92 17.20 2.54
CA TYR A 331 12.72 16.85 1.38
C TYR A 331 12.41 15.42 0.94
N ARG A 332 12.72 15.14 -0.32
CA ARG A 332 12.71 13.82 -0.92
C ARG A 332 14.15 13.49 -1.32
N VAL A 333 14.65 12.38 -0.81
CA VAL A 333 15.95 11.81 -1.18
C VAL A 333 15.69 10.71 -2.20
N PHE A 334 16.44 10.70 -3.28
CA PHE A 334 16.41 9.67 -4.30
C PHE A 334 17.77 9.02 -4.42
N ALA A 335 17.83 7.69 -4.36
CA ALA A 335 19.04 6.93 -4.67
C ALA A 335 18.85 6.24 -6.01
N ASP A 336 19.56 6.71 -7.03
CA ASP A 336 19.58 6.14 -8.37
C ASP A 336 20.83 5.30 -8.54
N SER A 337 20.68 4.01 -8.77
CA SER A 337 21.78 3.05 -8.78
C SER A 337 21.49 1.88 -9.72
N ARG A 338 22.53 1.10 -10.05
CA ARG A 338 22.39 -0.14 -10.80
C ARG A 338 23.14 -1.26 -10.07
N PRO A 339 22.47 -2.04 -9.21
CA PRO A 339 23.09 -3.22 -8.61
C PRO A 339 23.56 -4.18 -9.70
N THR A 340 24.71 -4.81 -9.49
CA THR A 340 25.25 -5.80 -10.43
C THR A 340 24.26 -6.95 -10.60
N ASP A 341 24.11 -7.41 -11.83
CA ASP A 341 23.13 -8.44 -12.25
C ASP A 341 21.65 -8.08 -12.01
N ARG A 342 21.35 -6.80 -11.69
CA ARG A 342 19.97 -6.29 -11.57
C ARG A 342 19.76 -5.10 -12.50
N SER A 343 18.48 -4.76 -12.71
CA SER A 343 18.12 -3.53 -13.43
C SER A 343 18.42 -2.30 -12.58
N ALA A 344 18.63 -1.16 -13.26
CA ALA A 344 18.72 0.13 -12.59
C ALA A 344 17.47 0.37 -11.73
N VAL A 345 17.69 0.97 -10.58
CA VAL A 345 16.67 1.22 -9.57
C VAL A 345 16.83 2.64 -9.03
N THR A 346 15.71 3.34 -8.96
CA THR A 346 15.64 4.65 -8.28
C THR A 346 14.69 4.55 -7.10
N LEU A 347 15.26 4.59 -5.91
CA LEU A 347 14.56 4.49 -4.63
C LEU A 347 14.34 5.89 -4.10
N GLY A 348 13.23 6.12 -3.38
CA GLY A 348 12.91 7.42 -2.85
C GLY A 348 12.39 7.35 -1.41
N VAL A 349 12.96 8.19 -0.55
CA VAL A 349 12.60 8.30 0.86
C VAL A 349 12.42 9.76 1.26
N ASP A 350 11.53 10.00 2.21
CA ASP A 350 11.33 11.34 2.74
C ASP A 350 12.38 11.66 3.80
N LEU A 351 12.99 12.84 3.70
CA LEU A 351 13.93 13.37 4.66
C LEU A 351 13.32 14.61 5.29
N LEU A 352 13.15 14.60 6.61
CA LEU A 352 12.67 15.74 7.35
C LEU A 352 13.87 16.56 7.84
N VAL A 353 14.01 17.78 7.32
CA VAL A 353 15.00 18.74 7.83
C VAL A 353 14.28 19.61 8.84
N VAL A 354 14.66 19.51 10.09
CA VAL A 354 14.04 20.28 11.16
C VAL A 354 15.01 21.33 11.66
N ASP A 355 14.51 22.49 12.09
CA ASP A 355 15.29 23.29 13.02
C ASP A 355 15.63 22.42 14.24
N ASP A 356 16.76 22.72 14.89
CA ASP A 356 17.17 22.07 16.14
C ASP A 356 16.25 22.52 17.30
N VAL A 357 14.97 22.23 17.13
CA VAL A 357 14.01 22.12 18.20
C VAL A 357 14.13 20.66 18.61
N ALA A 358 14.84 20.43 19.71
CA ALA A 358 14.91 19.13 20.36
C ALA A 358 13.49 18.53 20.35
N THR A 359 13.26 17.48 19.55
CA THR A 359 12.15 16.59 19.88
C THR A 359 12.50 16.06 21.23
N GLY A 360 11.82 16.57 22.26
CA GLY A 360 11.94 16.00 23.58
C GLY A 360 11.74 14.50 23.45
N ASN A 361 12.62 13.73 24.08
CA ASN A 361 12.27 12.34 24.37
C ASN A 361 10.87 12.35 25.01
N PRO A 362 10.04 11.33 24.76
CA PRO A 362 8.83 11.18 25.54
C PRO A 362 9.19 11.29 27.03
N PRO A 363 8.30 11.84 27.87
CA PRO A 363 8.52 11.87 29.32
C PRO A 363 8.97 10.48 29.78
N PRO A 364 9.85 10.38 30.80
CA PRO A 364 10.35 9.09 31.27
C PRO A 364 9.20 8.14 31.60
N VAL A 365 9.49 6.84 31.62
CA VAL A 365 8.50 5.81 31.98
C VAL A 365 7.82 6.22 33.29
N ASP A 366 6.50 6.36 33.21
CA ASP A 366 5.67 6.76 34.32
C ASP A 366 4.37 5.96 34.25
N THR A 367 4.09 5.28 35.36
CA THR A 367 2.90 4.46 35.55
C THR A 367 1.88 5.17 36.42
N SER A 368 2.09 6.46 36.70
CA SER A 368 1.18 7.32 37.44
C SER A 368 0.95 8.63 36.70
N SER A 369 -0.23 9.22 36.88
CA SER A 369 -0.57 10.52 36.30
C SER A 369 -1.47 11.29 37.25
N ALA A 370 -1.12 12.53 37.56
CA ALA A 370 -1.91 13.41 38.42
C ALA A 370 -2.63 14.47 37.56
N VAL A 371 -3.96 14.45 37.53
CA VAL A 371 -4.76 15.37 36.70
C VAL A 371 -6.00 15.84 37.47
N ASP A 372 -6.20 17.15 37.55
CA ASP A 372 -7.37 17.80 38.18
C ASP A 372 -7.76 17.24 39.57
N GLY A 373 -6.76 16.90 40.40
CA GLY A 373 -6.97 16.36 41.75
C GLY A 373 -7.27 14.85 41.79
N PHE A 374 -7.03 14.14 40.70
CA PHE A 374 -7.05 12.68 40.64
C PHE A 374 -5.65 12.12 40.44
N ASP A 375 -5.36 11.03 41.15
CA ASP A 375 -4.18 10.19 40.92
C ASP A 375 -4.62 8.96 40.13
N VAL A 376 -4.12 8.83 38.91
CA VAL A 376 -4.41 7.68 38.04
C VAL A 376 -3.19 6.78 37.97
N ALA A 377 -3.35 5.51 38.33
CA ALA A 377 -2.29 4.53 38.30
C ALA A 377 -2.53 3.49 37.20
N LEU A 378 -1.51 3.25 36.38
CA LEU A 378 -1.43 2.20 35.39
C LEU A 378 -0.84 0.93 36.01
N ALA A 379 -1.50 -0.20 35.78
CA ALA A 379 -1.05 -1.55 36.10
C ALA A 379 -1.08 -2.43 34.85
N GLY A 380 -0.31 -3.53 34.89
CA GLY A 380 -0.09 -4.41 33.74
C GLY A 380 1.35 -4.34 33.25
N THR A 381 1.78 -5.36 32.50
CA THR A 381 3.12 -5.41 31.90
C THR A 381 2.97 -5.34 30.38
N PRO A 382 3.34 -4.21 29.76
CA PRO A 382 3.37 -4.10 28.30
C PRO A 382 4.33 -5.14 27.70
N ALA A 383 3.87 -5.84 26.67
CA ALA A 383 4.64 -6.87 25.97
C ALA A 383 4.29 -6.85 24.48
N VAL A 384 5.23 -7.27 23.63
CA VAL A 384 4.96 -7.46 22.19
C VAL A 384 3.84 -8.49 22.02
N GLY A 385 2.88 -8.19 21.15
CA GLY A 385 1.61 -8.91 21.07
C GLY A 385 0.58 -8.37 22.05
N ASN A 386 -0.30 -9.25 22.55
CA ASN A 386 -1.42 -8.83 23.39
C ASN A 386 -0.98 -8.64 24.85
N ALA A 387 -1.33 -7.49 25.42
CA ALA A 387 -1.18 -7.16 26.82
C ALA A 387 -2.47 -6.54 27.36
N THR A 388 -2.80 -6.85 28.61
CA THR A 388 -3.93 -6.23 29.32
C THR A 388 -3.39 -5.14 30.24
N LEU A 389 -3.92 -3.94 30.11
CA LEU A 389 -3.59 -2.77 30.93
C LEU A 389 -4.79 -2.36 31.76
N SER A 390 -4.58 -2.11 33.04
CA SER A 390 -5.62 -1.70 33.99
C SER A 390 -5.28 -0.35 34.61
N PHE A 391 -6.30 0.47 34.83
CA PHE A 391 -6.16 1.81 35.38
C PHE A 391 -7.02 1.96 36.64
N SER A 392 -6.44 2.55 37.69
CA SER A 392 -7.13 2.89 38.94
C SER A 392 -7.18 4.41 39.05
N VAL A 393 -8.38 4.99 39.16
CA VAL A 393 -8.56 6.44 39.34
C VAL A 393 -8.82 6.68 40.82
N ARG A 394 -8.00 7.49 41.48
CA ARG A 394 -8.15 7.83 42.91
C ARG A 394 -8.36 9.32 43.12
N ARG A 395 -9.17 9.67 44.11
CA ARG A 395 -9.33 11.02 44.66
C ARG A 395 -9.17 10.93 46.16
N ASP A 396 -8.29 11.76 46.74
CA ASP A 396 -7.99 11.76 48.17
C ASP A 396 -7.60 10.37 48.73
N GLY A 397 -6.90 9.57 47.90
CA GLY A 397 -6.45 8.22 48.24
C GLY A 397 -7.52 7.11 48.14
N ALA A 398 -8.77 7.46 47.83
CA ALA A 398 -9.86 6.51 47.60
C ALA A 398 -10.10 6.28 46.11
N VAL A 399 -10.32 5.03 45.71
CA VAL A 399 -10.70 4.65 44.34
C VAL A 399 -12.08 5.24 44.02
N VAL A 400 -12.23 5.84 42.83
CA VAL A 400 -13.46 6.49 42.37
C VAL A 400 -13.91 5.87 41.06
N SER A 401 -15.17 5.45 41.01
CA SER A 401 -15.75 4.88 39.79
C SER A 401 -15.90 5.94 38.70
N THR A 402 -15.61 5.55 37.47
CA THR A 402 -15.74 6.42 36.30
C THR A 402 -17.11 6.29 35.64
N GLU A 403 -17.55 7.37 35.01
CA GLU A 403 -18.76 7.41 34.19
C GLU A 403 -18.46 6.91 32.77
N PRO A 404 -19.44 6.29 32.07
CA PRO A 404 -19.24 5.89 30.68
C PRO A 404 -18.94 7.08 29.77
N TYR A 405 -17.82 7.01 29.06
CA TYR A 405 -17.42 7.94 27.99
C TYR A 405 -17.24 7.15 26.69
N LEU A 406 -17.89 7.60 25.61
CA LEU A 406 -17.92 6.89 24.32
C LEU A 406 -18.35 5.41 24.42
N GLY A 407 -19.18 5.07 25.41
CA GLY A 407 -19.73 3.73 25.60
C GLY A 407 -18.88 2.76 26.42
N ALA A 408 -17.78 3.23 27.03
CA ALA A 408 -16.91 2.44 27.92
C ALA A 408 -16.52 3.23 29.18
N ALA A 409 -15.90 2.59 30.17
CA ALA A 409 -15.45 3.24 31.42
C ALA A 409 -14.29 4.24 31.21
N GLY A 410 -13.70 4.27 30.01
CA GLY A 410 -12.72 5.24 29.53
C GLY A 410 -12.39 5.01 28.06
N HIS A 411 -11.55 5.87 27.48
CA HIS A 411 -11.03 5.74 26.12
C HIS A 411 -9.50 5.83 26.14
N LEU A 412 -8.81 4.88 25.50
CA LEU A 412 -7.35 4.81 25.52
C LEU A 412 -6.79 4.99 24.11
N VAL A 413 -5.90 5.97 23.96
CA VAL A 413 -5.06 6.15 22.77
C VAL A 413 -3.63 5.78 23.11
N VAL A 414 -2.99 4.99 22.25
CA VAL A 414 -1.62 4.52 22.45
C VAL A 414 -0.80 4.87 21.21
N LEU A 415 0.29 5.63 21.38
CA LEU A 415 1.16 6.10 20.30
C LEU A 415 2.60 5.67 20.53
N ARG A 416 3.25 5.13 19.51
CA ARG A 416 4.69 4.86 19.55
C ARG A 416 5.50 6.15 19.49
N ALA A 417 6.48 6.28 20.38
CA ALA A 417 7.40 7.41 20.34
C ALA A 417 8.28 7.35 19.08
N GLY A 418 8.53 8.51 18.47
CA GLY A 418 9.33 8.64 17.25
C GLY A 418 8.47 8.86 16.00
N ASP A 419 7.58 7.92 15.68
CA ASP A 419 6.79 7.92 14.45
C ASP A 419 5.26 8.01 14.64
N LEU A 420 4.81 8.06 15.90
CA LEU A 420 3.40 8.19 16.26
C LEU A 420 2.52 7.06 15.71
N ALA A 421 3.08 5.86 15.50
CA ALA A 421 2.30 4.70 15.10
C ALA A 421 1.15 4.46 16.10
N TYR A 422 -0.08 4.47 15.59
CA TYR A 422 -1.29 4.29 16.38
C TYR A 422 -1.46 2.81 16.74
N VAL A 423 -1.62 2.53 18.03
CA VAL A 423 -1.86 1.18 18.55
C VAL A 423 -3.32 1.08 18.97
N HIS A 424 -4.00 0.07 18.42
CA HIS A 424 -5.40 -0.18 18.69
C HIS A 424 -5.60 -0.79 20.09
N ALA A 425 -6.54 -0.23 20.86
CA ALA A 425 -6.90 -0.68 22.20
C ALA A 425 -8.40 -0.98 22.27
N HIS A 426 -8.78 -2.08 22.91
CA HIS A 426 -10.17 -2.45 23.16
C HIS A 426 -10.48 -2.31 24.64
N ALA A 427 -11.51 -1.53 24.98
CA ALA A 427 -12.01 -1.47 26.36
C ALA A 427 -12.72 -2.78 26.72
N ASP A 428 -12.42 -3.34 27.89
CA ASP A 428 -13.22 -4.43 28.45
C ASP A 428 -14.58 -3.87 28.92
N HIS A 429 -15.65 -4.63 28.66
CA HIS A 429 -17.03 -4.25 29.00
C HIS A 429 -17.38 -4.52 30.47
N GLN A 430 -16.53 -5.21 31.23
CA GLN A 430 -16.61 -5.29 32.68
C GLN A 430 -15.57 -4.36 33.29
N SER A 431 -16.02 -3.29 33.95
CA SER A 431 -15.19 -2.51 34.90
C SER A 431 -14.50 -3.48 35.86
N GLY A 432 -13.23 -3.25 36.17
CA GLY A 432 -12.33 -4.24 36.75
C GLY A 432 -12.71 -4.77 38.14
N ASP A 433 -11.75 -5.45 38.78
CA ASP A 433 -11.92 -6.27 39.99
C ASP A 433 -12.23 -5.51 41.30
N GLY A 434 -12.58 -4.23 41.21
CA GLY A 434 -12.83 -3.34 42.34
C GLY A 434 -11.59 -2.61 42.87
N GLU A 435 -10.39 -2.98 42.41
CA GLU A 435 -9.14 -2.24 42.64
C GLU A 435 -8.74 -1.39 41.41
N HIS A 436 -9.14 -1.85 40.23
CA HIS A 436 -9.01 -1.15 38.95
C HIS A 436 -10.38 -0.93 38.31
N ASP A 437 -10.68 0.30 37.87
CA ASP A 437 -12.01 0.65 37.35
C ASP A 437 -12.11 0.57 35.82
N ILE A 438 -10.96 0.54 35.13
CA ILE A 438 -10.88 0.56 33.67
C ILE A 438 -9.81 -0.43 33.19
N THR A 439 -10.15 -1.28 32.22
CA THR A 439 -9.24 -2.27 31.64
C THR A 439 -9.27 -2.22 30.12
N PHE A 440 -8.11 -2.35 29.48
CA PHE A 440 -7.96 -2.41 28.04
C PHE A 440 -7.08 -3.59 27.61
N ASP A 441 -7.48 -4.27 26.55
CA ASP A 441 -6.62 -5.16 25.78
C ASP A 441 -5.93 -4.36 24.68
N VAL A 442 -4.60 -4.41 24.65
CA VAL A 442 -3.74 -3.65 23.74
C VAL A 442 -2.79 -4.60 23.01
N SER A 443 -2.65 -4.44 21.69
CA SER A 443 -1.74 -5.26 20.89
C SER A 443 -0.52 -4.45 20.45
N PHE A 444 0.61 -4.57 21.15
CA PHE A 444 1.83 -3.84 20.82
C PHE A 444 2.58 -4.55 19.69
N PRO A 445 2.77 -3.91 18.52
CA PRO A 445 3.34 -4.59 17.35
C PRO A 445 4.85 -4.81 17.46
N THR A 446 5.57 -3.93 18.17
CA THR A 446 7.02 -3.98 18.34
C THR A 446 7.42 -3.56 19.75
N ALA A 447 8.63 -3.92 20.16
CA ALA A 447 9.28 -3.27 21.28
C ALA A 447 9.44 -1.76 21.06
N GLY A 448 9.64 -1.00 22.14
CA GLY A 448 9.86 0.43 22.09
C GLY A 448 9.12 1.21 23.18
N THR A 449 9.23 2.52 23.11
CA THR A 449 8.58 3.44 24.06
C THR A 449 7.25 3.91 23.50
N TYR A 450 6.21 3.90 24.33
CA TYR A 450 4.86 4.29 23.96
C TYR A 450 4.31 5.34 24.92
N ARG A 451 3.54 6.28 24.38
CA ARG A 451 2.78 7.27 25.15
C ARG A 451 1.30 6.87 25.13
N LEU A 452 0.70 6.77 26.30
CA LEU A 452 -0.69 6.42 26.49
C LEU A 452 -1.45 7.65 26.97
N PHE A 453 -2.66 7.84 26.44
CA PHE A 453 -3.58 8.89 26.83
C PHE A 453 -4.92 8.25 27.17
N LEU A 454 -5.28 8.28 28.45
CA LEU A 454 -6.53 7.75 28.98
C LEU A 454 -7.50 8.90 29.21
N ASP A 455 -8.57 8.93 28.43
CA ASP A 455 -9.73 9.76 28.73
C ASP A 455 -10.68 9.04 29.69
N PHE A 456 -11.03 9.69 30.80
CA PHE A 456 -11.96 9.17 31.79
C PHE A 456 -12.91 10.28 32.27
N ALA A 457 -14.13 9.90 32.65
CA ALA A 457 -15.15 10.84 33.11
C ALA A 457 -15.46 10.64 34.60
N VAL A 458 -15.44 11.74 35.37
CA VAL A 458 -15.89 11.78 36.77
C VAL A 458 -16.56 13.14 37.02
N ASP A 459 -17.72 13.12 37.68
CA ASP A 459 -18.55 14.30 37.96
C ASP A 459 -19.00 15.03 36.68
N GLY A 460 -19.31 14.28 35.62
CA GLY A 460 -19.73 14.82 34.32
C GLY A 460 -18.64 15.54 33.51
N ALA A 461 -17.38 15.49 33.94
CA ALA A 461 -16.25 16.10 33.25
C ALA A 461 -15.23 15.05 32.79
N VAL A 462 -14.82 15.14 31.52
CA VAL A 462 -13.79 14.29 30.90
C VAL A 462 -12.41 14.86 31.19
N ARG A 463 -11.47 13.99 31.55
CA ARG A 463 -10.07 14.31 31.84
C ARG A 463 -9.17 13.33 31.11
N THR A 464 -7.97 13.79 30.79
CA THR A 464 -6.95 12.96 30.14
C THR A 464 -5.80 12.74 31.10
N ALA A 465 -5.56 11.49 31.48
CA ALA A 465 -4.34 11.05 32.15
C ALA A 465 -3.34 10.54 31.12
N ASP A 466 -2.06 10.79 31.32
CA ASP A 466 -1.00 10.40 30.40
C ASP A 466 0.09 9.58 31.06
N PHE A 467 0.62 8.60 30.32
CA PHE A 467 1.61 7.63 30.82
C PHE A 467 2.65 7.37 29.75
N THR A 468 3.89 7.12 30.17
CA THR A 468 4.90 6.56 29.26
C THR A 468 5.23 5.14 29.70
N VAL A 469 5.23 4.20 28.76
CA VAL A 469 5.62 2.82 29.01
C VAL A 469 6.71 2.37 28.05
N HIS A 470 7.46 1.35 28.44
CA HIS A 470 8.44 0.68 27.59
C HIS A 470 8.04 -0.79 27.39
N VAL A 471 7.93 -1.20 26.13
CA VAL A 471 7.70 -2.60 25.72
C VAL A 471 9.07 -3.21 25.40
N PRO A 472 9.49 -4.27 26.11
CA PRO A 472 10.81 -4.90 25.89
C PRO A 472 10.83 -5.77 24.63
N ASP A 473 12.02 -5.96 24.06
CA ASP A 473 12.27 -6.97 23.01
C ASP A 473 12.13 -8.38 23.58
N THR A 474 11.46 -9.28 22.85
CA THR A 474 11.17 -10.65 23.29
C THR A 474 12.38 -11.59 23.34
N ASP A 475 13.57 -11.13 22.96
CA ASP A 475 14.78 -11.95 22.80
C ASP A 475 15.85 -11.82 23.90
N THR A 476 15.52 -11.26 25.08
CA THR A 476 16.48 -11.25 26.19
C THR A 476 16.13 -12.31 27.26
N PRO A 477 16.86 -13.43 27.35
CA PRO A 477 16.74 -14.31 28.51
C PRO A 477 17.21 -13.55 29.75
N SER A 478 16.34 -13.51 30.76
CA SER A 478 16.65 -12.93 32.07
C SER A 478 17.92 -13.54 32.63
N THR A 479 18.98 -12.75 32.77
CA THR A 479 20.20 -13.17 33.45
C THR A 479 19.87 -13.35 34.93
N THR A 480 19.64 -14.59 35.33
CA THR A 480 19.50 -14.97 36.73
C THR A 480 20.89 -14.92 37.36
N ALA A 481 21.04 -14.16 38.44
CA ALA A 481 22.28 -14.09 39.22
C ALA A 481 22.68 -15.49 39.76
N PRO A 482 23.98 -15.81 39.88
CA PRO A 482 24.40 -17.09 40.42
C PRO A 482 24.12 -17.13 41.92
N HIS A 483 23.39 -18.16 42.33
CA HIS A 483 23.33 -18.63 43.71
C HIS A 483 24.75 -19.10 44.10
N GLU A 484 25.47 -18.33 44.91
CA GLU A 484 26.57 -18.88 45.72
C GLU A 484 25.98 -19.43 47.01
N GLY A 485 26.01 -20.76 47.12
CA GLY A 485 25.80 -21.47 48.37
C GLY A 485 27.13 -21.96 48.91
N HIS A 486 27.46 -21.55 50.14
CA HIS A 486 27.95 -22.44 51.19
C HIS A 486 27.66 -21.89 52.57
#